data_AF-A0A0S3EZL9-F1
#
_entry.id   AF-A0A0S3EZL9-F1
#
_cell.length_a   1.000
_cell.length_b   1.000
_cell.length_c   1.000
_cell.angle_alpha   90.00
_cell.angle_beta   90.00
_cell.angle_gamma   90.00
#
_symmetry.space_group_name_H-M   'P 1'
#
loop_
_entity.id
_entity.type
_entity.pdbx_description
1 polymer ?
#
loop_
_entity_poly.entity_id
_entity_poly.type
_entity_poly.pdbx_seq_one_letter_code
_entity_poly.pdbx_strand_id
1 'polypeptide(L)'
;MLIDAVPLSVNLTTGPLVDMMQIDIQSGKVRGSMNYPARAMREKRQGVQTAECQVQLDRSVICRGESFEPPENASYFAGEAENLFRGAIIKEQLKDGRSALGVRFQTKLRWALPAG
;
A
#
# COMPACT_ATOMS: atom_id res chain seq x y z
N MET A 1 28.77 -13.68 -13.00
CA MET A 1 28.17 -13.60 -11.66
C MET A 1 26.82 -12.93 -11.81
N LEU A 2 25.76 -13.73 -11.84
CA LEU A 2 24.39 -13.22 -11.74
C LEU A 2 24.17 -12.94 -10.26
N ILE A 3 24.02 -11.67 -9.90
CA ILE A 3 23.55 -11.31 -8.57
C ILE A 3 22.07 -11.64 -8.62
N ASP A 4 21.70 -12.82 -8.13
CA ASP A 4 20.32 -13.10 -7.77
C ASP A 4 19.91 -12.03 -6.76
N ALA A 5 19.13 -11.07 -7.23
CA ALA A 5 18.48 -10.09 -6.36
C ALA A 5 17.49 -10.88 -5.51
N VAL A 6 17.96 -11.39 -4.37
CA VAL A 6 17.11 -11.90 -3.31
C VAL A 6 16.15 -10.75 -3.01
N PRO A 7 14.83 -10.91 -3.25
CA PRO A 7 13.91 -9.88 -2.79
C PRO A 7 14.10 -9.85 -1.28
N LEU A 8 14.65 -8.75 -0.76
CA LEU A 8 14.73 -8.50 0.67
C LEU A 8 13.33 -8.80 1.21
N SER A 9 13.18 -9.91 1.93
CA SER A 9 11.91 -10.37 2.42
C SER A 9 11.38 -9.27 3.33
N VAL A 10 10.41 -8.52 2.81
CA VAL A 10 9.90 -7.31 3.44
C VAL A 10 9.24 -7.73 4.74
N ASN A 11 9.86 -7.35 5.86
CA ASN A 11 9.34 -7.70 7.16
C ASN A 11 8.31 -6.67 7.64
N LEU A 12 7.07 -6.84 7.18
CA LEU A 12 5.93 -6.07 7.66
C LEU A 12 5.48 -6.46 9.09
N THR A 13 6.20 -7.32 9.82
CA THR A 13 5.77 -7.77 11.16
C THR A 13 6.42 -6.98 12.30
N THR A 14 7.44 -6.17 12.02
CA THR A 14 8.20 -5.45 13.04
C THR A 14 7.92 -3.94 13.01
N GLY A 15 7.96 -3.30 14.17
CA GLY A 15 7.77 -1.85 14.32
C GLY A 15 6.40 -1.45 14.86
N PRO A 16 6.26 -0.20 15.32
CA PRO A 16 5.02 0.29 15.91
C PRO A 16 3.94 0.49 14.85
N LEU A 17 2.72 0.06 15.15
CA LEU A 17 1.55 0.40 14.35
C LEU A 17 1.10 1.82 14.70
N VAL A 18 0.98 2.68 13.69
CA VAL A 18 0.53 4.07 13.82
C VAL A 18 -0.68 4.34 12.93
N ASP A 19 -1.40 5.40 13.25
CA ASP A 19 -2.48 5.90 12.39
C ASP A 19 -1.90 6.42 11.06
N MET A 20 -2.54 6.09 9.94
CA MET A 20 -2.17 6.60 8.61
C MET A 20 -2.12 8.14 8.58
N MET A 21 -2.95 8.83 9.37
CA MET A 21 -2.95 10.29 9.46
C MET A 21 -1.63 10.88 9.98
N GLN A 22 -0.81 10.09 10.68
CA GLN A 22 0.52 10.48 11.15
C GLN A 22 1.58 10.44 10.05
N ILE A 23 1.33 9.69 8.98
CA ILE A 23 2.23 9.55 7.83
C ILE A 23 2.16 10.83 6.99
N ASP A 24 3.32 11.39 6.67
CA ASP A 24 3.44 12.58 5.83
C ASP A 24 4.36 12.31 4.64
N ILE A 25 3.91 12.69 3.45
CA ILE A 25 4.57 12.35 2.20
C ILE A 25 5.47 13.51 1.80
N GLN A 26 6.76 13.24 1.63
CA GLN A 26 7.73 14.22 1.16
C GLN A 26 7.61 14.44 -0.34
N SER A 27 7.55 13.36 -1.13
CA SER A 27 7.47 13.43 -2.59
C SER A 27 6.76 12.22 -3.17
N GLY A 28 6.35 12.32 -4.44
CA GLY A 28 5.47 11.37 -5.09
C GLY A 28 4.01 11.63 -4.74
N LYS A 29 3.12 10.71 -5.10
CA LYS A 29 1.70 10.80 -4.79
C LYS A 29 1.23 9.44 -4.30
N VAL A 30 0.38 9.43 -3.27
CA VAL A 30 -0.52 8.28 -3.08
C VAL A 30 -1.36 8.22 -4.34
N ARG A 31 -1.35 7.07 -5.01
CA ARG A 31 -2.18 6.89 -6.20
C ARG A 31 -3.65 6.79 -5.76
N GLY A 32 -4.29 7.94 -5.59
CA GLY A 32 -5.71 8.04 -5.25
C GLY A 32 -6.61 7.48 -6.35
N SER A 33 -6.14 7.52 -7.60
CA SER A 33 -6.71 6.77 -8.73
C SER A 33 -5.74 5.67 -9.14
N MET A 34 -5.75 4.55 -8.42
CA MET A 34 -5.23 3.32 -9.03
C MET A 34 -6.08 3.05 -10.27
N ASN A 35 -5.43 2.75 -11.39
CA ASN A 35 -6.13 2.36 -12.59
C ASN A 35 -6.97 1.12 -12.24
N TYR A 36 -8.28 1.22 -12.43
CA TYR A 36 -9.16 0.09 -12.14
C TYR A 36 -8.72 -1.12 -12.97
N PRO A 37 -8.46 -2.30 -12.35
CA PRO A 37 -7.96 -3.44 -13.10
C PRO A 37 -8.90 -3.80 -14.24
N ALA A 38 -8.36 -3.93 -15.47
CA ALA A 38 -9.19 -4.14 -16.65
C ALA A 38 -10.04 -5.42 -16.54
N ARG A 39 -9.52 -6.47 -15.89
CA ARG A 39 -10.27 -7.70 -15.63
C ARG A 39 -11.42 -7.46 -14.65
N ALA A 40 -11.17 -6.75 -13.55
CA ALA A 40 -12.21 -6.37 -12.58
C ALA A 40 -13.32 -5.54 -13.25
N MET A 41 -12.93 -4.62 -14.15
CA MET A 41 -13.87 -3.78 -14.91
C MET A 41 -14.77 -4.63 -15.82
N ARG A 42 -14.19 -5.54 -16.61
CA ARG A 42 -14.95 -6.43 -17.51
C ARG A 42 -15.93 -7.32 -16.74
N GLU A 43 -15.53 -7.78 -15.56
CA GLU A 43 -16.32 -8.69 -14.73
C GLU A 43 -17.17 -7.97 -13.66
N LYS A 44 -17.23 -6.62 -13.70
CA LYS A 44 -17.99 -5.77 -12.76
C LYS A 44 -17.72 -6.09 -11.28
N ARG A 45 -16.47 -6.43 -10.95
CA ARG A 45 -16.04 -6.78 -9.58
C ARG A 45 -15.68 -5.53 -8.82
N GLN A 46 -16.09 -5.43 -7.56
CA GLN A 46 -15.86 -4.29 -6.68
C GLN A 46 -15.55 -4.76 -5.26
N GLY A 47 -15.11 -3.85 -4.39
CA GLY A 47 -14.93 -4.19 -2.98
C GLY A 47 -14.04 -3.23 -2.21
N VAL A 48 -13.63 -3.68 -1.02
CA VAL A 48 -12.73 -2.96 -0.14
C VAL A 48 -11.51 -3.83 0.13
N GLN A 49 -10.33 -3.32 -0.20
CA GLN A 49 -9.05 -3.94 0.15
C GLN A 49 -8.52 -3.29 1.42
N THR A 50 -8.14 -4.08 2.41
CA THR A 50 -7.32 -3.61 3.53
C THR A 50 -5.88 -3.96 3.23
N ALA A 51 -4.99 -2.99 3.33
CA ALA A 51 -3.56 -3.18 3.16
C ALA A 51 -2.82 -2.71 4.40
N GLU A 52 -1.76 -3.44 4.74
CA GLU A 52 -0.78 -3.02 5.73
C GLU A 52 0.49 -2.57 5.02
N CYS A 53 1.01 -1.43 5.44
CA CYS A 53 2.18 -0.80 4.86
C CYS A 53 3.24 -0.54 5.94
N GLN A 54 4.51 -0.51 5.53
CA GLN A 54 5.63 -0.13 6.39
C GLN A 54 6.58 0.81 5.65
N VAL A 55 7.01 1.84 6.36
CA VAL A 55 8.04 2.77 5.88
C VAL A 55 9.41 2.11 6.02
N GLN A 56 10.15 2.02 4.92
CA GLN A 56 11.47 1.41 4.86
C GLN A 56 12.57 2.39 5.30
N LEU A 57 13.80 1.91 5.47
CA LEU A 57 14.94 2.74 5.88
C LEU A 57 15.27 3.85 4.87
N ASP A 58 15.04 3.61 3.58
CA ASP A 58 15.20 4.59 2.50
C ASP A 58 13.98 5.53 2.36
N ARG A 59 12.99 5.40 3.26
CA ARG A 59 11.72 6.13 3.31
C ARG A 59 10.75 5.78 2.18
N SER A 60 11.05 4.76 1.39
CA SER A 60 10.05 4.13 0.53
C SER A 60 8.99 3.43 1.38
N VAL A 61 7.88 3.05 0.76
CA VAL A 61 6.80 2.32 1.42
C VAL A 61 6.60 0.99 0.71
N ILE A 62 6.47 -0.07 1.50
CA ILE A 62 6.04 -1.36 0.99
C ILE A 62 4.73 -1.72 1.67
N CYS A 63 3.79 -2.22 0.88
CA CYS A 63 2.46 -2.61 1.33
C CYS A 63 2.15 -4.05 0.97
N ARG A 64 1.32 -4.71 1.76
CA ARG A 64 0.75 -6.03 1.49
C ARG A 64 -0.76 -5.98 1.70
N GLY A 65 -1.50 -6.63 0.81
CA GLY A 65 -2.93 -6.84 1.02
C GLY A 65 -3.16 -7.82 2.17
N GLU A 66 -3.93 -7.42 3.18
CA GLU A 66 -4.26 -8.24 4.35
C GLU A 66 -5.62 -8.92 4.17
N SER A 67 -6.61 -8.18 3.65
CA SER A 67 -7.94 -8.71 3.40
C SER A 67 -8.61 -8.00 2.24
N PHE A 68 -9.62 -8.65 1.68
CA PHE A 68 -10.48 -8.08 0.66
C PHE A 68 -11.94 -8.46 0.95
N GLU A 69 -12.85 -7.52 0.78
CA GLU A 69 -14.28 -7.74 0.95
C GLU A 69 -15.05 -7.34 -0.32
N PRO A 70 -15.77 -8.27 -0.97
CA PRO A 70 -15.93 -9.68 -0.58
C PRO A 70 -14.71 -10.54 -1.01
N PRO A 71 -14.33 -11.58 -0.24
CA PRO A 71 -13.06 -12.28 -0.42
C PRO A 71 -12.89 -12.95 -1.80
N GLU A 72 -13.96 -13.37 -2.45
CA GLU A 72 -13.94 -13.93 -3.80
C GLU A 72 -13.42 -12.95 -4.87
N ASN A 73 -13.48 -11.65 -4.59
CA ASN A 73 -12.99 -10.62 -5.50
C ASN A 73 -11.50 -10.31 -5.32
N ALA A 74 -10.83 -10.85 -4.29
CA ALA A 74 -9.43 -10.51 -3.96
C ALA A 74 -8.47 -10.69 -5.15
N SER A 75 -8.62 -11.78 -5.90
CA SER A 75 -7.74 -12.12 -7.02
C SER A 75 -7.77 -11.10 -8.17
N TYR A 76 -8.83 -10.29 -8.29
CA TYR A 76 -8.95 -9.27 -9.33
C TYR A 76 -8.16 -8.00 -9.03
N PHE A 77 -7.77 -7.80 -7.77
CA PHE A 77 -7.09 -6.60 -7.26
C PHE A 77 -5.74 -6.96 -6.59
N ALA A 78 -5.22 -8.15 -6.89
CA ALA A 78 -3.93 -8.60 -6.38
C ALA A 78 -2.79 -7.66 -6.84
N GLY A 79 -1.90 -7.29 -5.92
CA GLY A 79 -0.78 -6.37 -6.19
C GLY A 79 -1.16 -4.89 -6.22
N GLU A 80 -2.44 -4.51 -6.22
CA GLU A 80 -2.82 -3.09 -6.24
C GLU A 80 -2.46 -2.36 -4.94
N ALA A 81 -2.53 -3.06 -3.80
CA ALA A 81 -2.05 -2.53 -2.52
C ALA A 81 -0.57 -2.09 -2.59
N GLU A 82 0.29 -2.88 -3.27
CA GLU A 82 1.70 -2.55 -3.48
C GLU A 82 1.91 -1.35 -4.40
N ASN A 83 0.94 -1.08 -5.28
CA ASN A 83 1.00 0.06 -6.20
C ASN A 83 0.61 1.39 -5.55
N LEU A 84 -0.12 1.38 -4.42
CA LEU A 84 -0.69 2.58 -3.80
C LEU A 84 0.36 3.63 -3.45
N PHE A 85 1.46 3.19 -2.83
CA PHE A 85 2.58 4.05 -2.42
C PHE A 85 3.83 3.85 -3.28
N ARG A 86 3.71 3.17 -4.42
CA ARG A 86 4.85 2.96 -5.32
C ARG A 86 5.40 4.31 -5.80
N GLY A 87 6.64 4.60 -5.43
CA GLY A 87 7.32 5.86 -5.74
C GLY A 87 7.00 7.03 -4.80
N ALA A 88 6.22 6.80 -3.74
CA ALA A 88 6.08 7.76 -2.65
C ALA A 88 7.29 7.68 -1.72
N ILE A 89 7.75 8.85 -1.25
CA ILE A 89 8.80 8.97 -0.24
C ILE A 89 8.20 9.65 0.98
N ILE A 90 8.33 9.03 2.14
CA ILE A 90 7.79 9.54 3.41
C ILE A 90 8.79 10.51 4.04
N LYS A 91 8.29 11.53 4.76
CA LYS A 91 9.16 12.38 5.59
C LYS A 91 9.82 11.55 6.69
N GLU A 92 10.96 12.01 7.18
CA GLU A 92 11.70 11.31 8.24
C GLU A 92 10.94 11.25 9.58
N GLN A 93 10.08 12.23 9.81
CA GLN A 93 9.28 12.36 11.02
C GLN A 93 7.78 12.20 10.71
N LEU A 94 7.09 11.52 11.61
CA LEU A 94 5.64 11.57 11.75
C LEU A 94 5.20 12.98 12.12
N LYS A 95 3.92 13.28 11.96
CA LYS A 95 3.36 14.58 12.35
C LYS A 95 3.49 14.89 13.85
N ASP A 96 3.63 13.86 14.68
CA ASP A 96 3.89 13.99 16.13
C ASP A 96 5.38 14.14 16.49
N GLY A 97 6.27 14.19 15.50
CA GLY A 97 7.72 14.39 15.67
C GLY A 97 8.53 13.10 15.89
N ARG A 98 7.89 11.94 16.07
CA ARG A 98 8.61 10.65 16.15
C ARG A 98 9.16 10.25 14.79
N SER A 99 10.14 9.34 14.76
CA SER A 99 10.64 8.79 13.49
C SER A 99 9.56 8.01 12.75
N ALA A 100 9.48 8.22 11.43
CA ALA A 100 8.61 7.46 10.54
C ALA A 100 9.24 6.13 10.09
N LEU A 101 10.55 5.92 10.30
CA LEU A 101 11.24 4.73 9.80
C LEU A 101 10.78 3.47 10.54
N GLY A 102 10.45 2.41 9.79
CA GLY A 102 10.03 1.12 10.33
C GLY A 102 8.63 1.10 10.92
N VAL A 103 7.91 2.24 10.95
CA VAL A 103 6.52 2.26 11.42
C VAL A 103 5.62 1.55 10.43
N ARG A 104 4.60 0.89 10.97
CA ARG A 104 3.54 0.22 10.21
C ARG A 104 2.28 1.07 10.25
N PHE A 105 1.48 1.03 9.20
CA PHE A 105 0.16 1.66 9.18
C PHE A 105 -0.78 0.87 8.27
N GLN A 106 -2.08 0.98 8.53
CA GLN A 106 -3.12 0.35 7.72
C GLN A 106 -3.83 1.36 6.84
N THR A 107 -4.25 0.92 5.66
CA THR A 107 -5.05 1.73 4.74
C THR A 107 -6.15 0.88 4.10
N LYS A 108 -7.26 1.52 3.73
CA LYS A 108 -8.39 0.89 3.05
C LYS A 108 -8.54 1.49 1.67
N LEU A 109 -8.54 0.64 0.66
CA LEU A 109 -8.73 1.02 -0.74
C LEU A 109 -10.14 0.60 -1.16
N ARG A 110 -10.97 1.58 -1.50
CA ARG A 110 -12.33 1.32 -2.01
C ARG A 110 -12.28 1.22 -3.54
N TRP A 111 -12.61 0.05 -4.05
CA TRP A 111 -12.75 -0.24 -5.47
C TRP A 111 -14.21 -0.13 -5.88
N ALA A 112 -14.62 1.04 -6.33
CA ALA A 112 -15.95 1.27 -6.90
C ALA A 112 -15.84 1.40 -8.42
N LEU A 113 -16.77 0.79 -9.16
CA LEU A 113 -16.84 1.00 -10.60
C LEU A 113 -17.01 2.51 -10.89
N PRO A 114 -16.24 3.09 -11.81
CA PRO A 114 -16.44 4.47 -12.21
C PRO A 114 -17.87 4.64 -12.76
N ALA A 115 -18.55 5.71 -12.36
CA ALA A 115 -19.81 6.08 -12.99
C ALA A 115 -19.53 6.34 -14.48
N GLY A 116 -20.26 5.64 -15.35
CA GLY A 116 -20.20 5.83 -16.80
C GLY A 116 -20.75 7.18 -17.24
#